data_AF-A0A6P7F8F1-F1
#
_entry.id   AF-A0A6P7F8F1-F1
#
_cell.length_a   1.000
_cell.length_b   1.000
_cell.length_c   1.000
_cell.angle_alpha   90.00
_cell.angle_beta   90.00
_cell.angle_gamma   90.00
#
_symmetry.space_group_name_H-M   'P 1'
#
loop_
_entity.id
_entity.type
_entity.pdbx_description
1 polymer ?
#
loop_
_entity_poly.entity_id
_entity_poly.type
_entity_poly.pdbx_seq_one_letter_code
_entity_poly.pdbx_strand_id
1 'polypeptide(L)'
;MWFEILPSLGIIVGALAFPHVSAYYFNYIVVGNMFRRKMESFEERIQYLRDRRLTRNPYKVQGLEAIPDDSEEPETVLKSEDDC
;
A
#
# COMPACT_ATOMS: atom_id res chain seq x y z
N MET A 1 -49.26 2.60 0.56
CA MET A 1 -48.81 3.82 -0.17
C MET A 1 -47.44 3.56 -0.78
N TRP A 2 -47.10 4.14 -1.93
CA TRP A 2 -45.89 3.77 -2.70
C TRP A 2 -44.57 3.87 -1.91
N PHE A 3 -44.53 4.69 -0.86
CA PHE A 3 -43.37 4.89 0.02
C PHE A 3 -43.18 3.81 1.09
N GLU A 4 -44.13 2.90 1.29
CA GLU A 4 -43.97 1.77 2.23
C GLU A 4 -42.86 0.78 1.79
N ILE A 5 -42.38 0.89 0.56
CA ILE A 5 -41.21 0.14 0.06
C ILE A 5 -39.87 0.75 0.47
N LEU A 6 -39.84 2.02 0.89
CA LEU A 6 -38.58 2.71 1.22
C LEU A 6 -37.83 2.07 2.40
N PRO A 7 -38.48 1.59 3.47
CA PRO A 7 -37.78 0.91 4.55
C PRO A 7 -37.09 -0.39 4.10
N SER A 8 -37.78 -1.23 3.31
CA SER A 8 -37.20 -2.48 2.82
C SER A 8 -36.08 -2.23 1.82
N LEU A 9 -36.26 -1.25 0.92
CA LEU A 9 -35.21 -0.81 0.00
C LEU A 9 -34.00 -0.25 0.75
N GLY A 10 -34.23 0.56 1.79
CA GLY A 10 -33.17 1.11 2.63
C GLY A 10 -32.33 0.04 3.32
N ILE A 11 -32.97 -1.02 3.83
CA ILE A 11 -32.27 -2.18 4.42
C ILE A 11 -31.42 -2.88 3.37
N ILE A 12 -31.96 -3.14 2.18
CA ILE A 12 -31.23 -3.83 1.09
C ILE A 12 -30.03 -3.00 0.65
N VAL A 13 -30.22 -1.70 0.38
CA VAL A 13 -29.14 -0.80 -0.04
C VAL A 13 -28.09 -0.67 1.07
N GLY A 14 -28.52 -0.51 2.32
CA GLY A 14 -27.61 -0.46 3.46
C GLY A 14 -26.78 -1.73 3.60
N ALA A 15 -27.43 -2.90 3.50
CA ALA A 15 -26.76 -4.19 3.59
C ALA A 15 -25.78 -4.43 2.43
N LEU A 16 -26.08 -3.95 1.22
CA LEU A 16 -25.18 -4.05 0.07
C LEU A 16 -24.01 -3.05 0.16
N ALA A 17 -24.25 -1.82 0.63
CA ALA A 17 -23.21 -0.81 0.74
C ALA A 17 -22.23 -1.10 1.90
N PHE A 18 -22.73 -1.68 2.99
CA PHE A 18 -21.96 -1.97 4.20
C PHE A 18 -20.65 -2.76 3.97
N PRO A 19 -20.62 -3.89 3.25
CA PRO A 19 -19.38 -4.64 3.01
C PRO A 19 -18.35 -3.83 2.22
N HIS A 20 -18.78 -2.97 1.28
CA HIS A 20 -17.86 -2.14 0.50
C HIS A 20 -17.19 -1.06 1.35
N VAL A 21 -17.98 -0.36 2.16
CA VAL A 21 -17.48 0.69 3.05
C VAL A 21 -16.60 0.11 4.16
N SER A 22 -17.02 -1.01 4.76
CA SER A 22 -16.23 -1.67 5.80
C SER A 22 -14.90 -2.20 5.27
N ALA A 23 -14.87 -2.80 4.07
CA ALA A 23 -13.63 -3.25 3.44
C ALA A 23 -12.64 -2.10 3.22
N TYR A 24 -13.12 -0.92 2.84
CA TYR A 24 -12.30 0.28 2.65
C TYR A 24 -11.57 0.70 3.93
N TYR A 25 -12.28 0.81 5.05
CA TYR A 25 -11.69 1.13 6.34
C TYR A 25 -10.80 0.00 6.87
N PHE A 26 -11.21 -1.25 6.67
CA PHE A 26 -10.43 -2.40 7.11
C PHE A 26 -9.07 -2.47 6.40
N ASN A 27 -9.03 -2.21 5.08
CA ASN A 27 -7.79 -2.14 4.32
C ASN A 27 -6.87 -1.03 4.84
N TYR A 28 -7.42 0.15 5.15
CA TYR A 28 -6.64 1.24 5.73
C TYR A 28 -5.99 0.85 7.06
N ILE A 29 -6.71 0.16 7.94
CA ILE A 29 -6.19 -0.26 9.25
C ILE A 29 -5.10 -1.33 9.11
N VAL A 30 -5.30 -2.32 8.24
CA VAL A 30 -4.37 -3.46 8.11
C VAL A 30 -3.11 -3.08 7.32
N VAL A 31 -3.25 -2.26 6.28
CA VAL A 31 -2.21 -2.04 5.27
C VAL A 31 -1.64 -0.62 5.34
N GLY A 32 -2.34 0.31 6.00
CA GLY A 32 -2.01 1.74 6.01
C GLY A 32 -2.44 2.46 4.72
N ASN A 33 -3.12 1.76 3.81
CA ASN A 33 -3.66 2.33 2.58
C ASN A 33 -5.07 1.80 2.32
N MET A 34 -5.93 2.66 1.81
CA MET A 34 -7.36 2.38 1.62
C MET A 34 -7.61 1.40 0.47
N PHE A 35 -6.75 1.46 -0.56
CA PHE A 35 -6.83 0.60 -1.73
C PHE A 35 -5.68 -0.38 -1.77
N ARG A 36 -6.00 -1.65 -2.01
CA ARG A 36 -5.01 -2.71 -2.14
C ARG A 36 -4.48 -2.75 -3.57
N ARG A 37 -3.16 -2.95 -3.72
CA ARG A 37 -2.54 -3.06 -5.04
C ARG A 37 -3.01 -4.33 -5.75
N LYS A 38 -3.17 -4.23 -7.07
CA LYS A 38 -3.40 -5.36 -7.96
C LYS A 38 -2.17 -6.28 -7.97
N MET A 39 -2.40 -7.59 -7.93
CA MET A 39 -1.36 -8.64 -7.95
C MET A 39 -1.81 -9.82 -8.83
N GLU A 40 -2.46 -9.51 -9.94
CA GLU A 40 -2.98 -10.56 -10.83
C GLU A 40 -1.86 -11.12 -11.70
N SER A 41 -1.01 -10.25 -12.25
CA SER A 41 0.10 -10.66 -13.10
C SER A 41 1.36 -11.01 -12.29
N PHE A 42 2.26 -11.77 -12.91
CA PHE A 42 3.53 -12.16 -12.29
C PHE A 42 4.43 -10.94 -12.04
N GLU A 43 4.49 -10.01 -12.99
CA GLU A 43 5.28 -8.78 -12.88
C GLU A 43 4.81 -7.91 -11.71
N GLU A 44 3.49 -7.73 -11.57
CA GLU A 44 2.89 -7.00 -10.44
C GLU A 44 3.29 -7.61 -9.09
N ARG A 45 3.35 -8.95 -9.00
CA ARG A 45 3.76 -9.66 -7.78
C ARG A 45 5.24 -9.47 -7.49
N ILE A 46 6.11 -9.52 -8.48
CA ILE A 46 7.54 -9.26 -8.30
C ILE A 46 7.75 -7.84 -7.81
N GLN A 47 7.11 -6.86 -8.45
CA GLN A 47 7.25 -5.46 -8.06
C GLN A 47 6.72 -5.22 -6.64
N TYR A 48 5.60 -5.85 -6.26
CA TYR A 48 5.09 -5.79 -4.90
C TYR A 48 6.09 -6.37 -3.88
N LEU A 49 6.74 -7.49 -4.20
CA LEU A 49 7.76 -8.10 -3.35
C LEU A 49 9.03 -7.24 -3.27
N ARG A 50 9.45 -6.63 -4.38
CA ARG A 50 10.57 -5.68 -4.42
C ARG A 50 10.33 -4.52 -3.47
N ASP A 51 9.17 -3.87 -3.57
CA ASP A 51 8.83 -2.71 -2.74
C ASP A 51 8.77 -3.11 -1.25
N ARG A 52 8.18 -4.27 -0.94
CA ARG A 52 8.15 -4.80 0.43
C ARG A 52 9.54 -5.13 0.98
N ARG A 53 10.51 -5.52 0.14
CA ARG A 53 11.91 -5.75 0.57
C ARG A 53 12.67 -4.44 0.81
N LEU A 54 12.46 -3.43 -0.03
CA LEU A 54 13.14 -2.13 0.11
C LEU A 54 12.66 -1.35 1.35
N THR A 55 11.35 -1.21 1.54
CA THR A 55 10.79 -0.25 2.51
C THR A 55 10.06 -0.89 3.68
N ARG A 56 9.91 -2.22 3.69
CA ARG A 56 9.02 -3.01 4.56
C ARG A 56 7.52 -2.71 4.40
N ASN A 57 7.14 -1.60 3.77
CA ASN A 57 5.76 -1.24 3.44
C ASN A 57 5.62 -0.94 1.94
N PRO A 58 4.97 -1.81 1.15
CA PRO A 58 4.86 -1.66 -0.31
C PRO A 58 4.03 -0.45 -0.77
N TYR A 59 3.33 0.24 0.14
CA TYR A 59 2.56 1.45 -0.16
C TYR A 59 3.31 2.75 0.15
N LYS A 60 4.50 2.65 0.77
CA LYS A 60 5.40 3.79 0.96
C LYS A 60 6.36 3.85 -0.23
N VAL A 61 6.11 4.77 -1.14
CA VAL A 61 6.96 5.02 -2.31
C VAL A 61 8.26 5.70 -1.86
N GLN A 62 9.39 5.26 -2.41
CA GLN A 62 10.68 5.94 -2.29
C GLN A 62 10.98 6.58 -3.64
N GLY A 63 11.16 7.89 -3.65
CA GLY A 63 11.60 8.63 -4.83
C GLY A 63 13.13 8.71 -4.91
N LEU A 64 13.60 9.77 -5.54
CA LEU A 64 15.04 10.03 -5.75
C LEU A 64 15.73 10.45 -4.44
N GLU A 65 14.97 10.92 -3.45
CA GLU A 65 15.47 11.32 -2.13
C GLU A 65 16.08 10.16 -1.31
N ALA A 66 15.82 8.91 -1.70
CA ALA A 66 16.40 7.74 -1.06
C ALA A 66 17.79 7.37 -1.61
N ILE A 67 18.20 8.00 -2.71
CA ILE A 67 19.48 7.74 -3.37
C ILE A 67 20.50 8.72 -2.78
N PRO A 68 21.67 8.25 -2.32
CA PRO A 68 22.73 9.15 -1.86
C PRO A 68 23.22 10.01 -3.03
N ASP A 69 23.38 11.31 -2.80
CA ASP A 69 23.97 12.23 -3.78
C ASP A 69 25.49 12.00 -3.87
N ASP A 70 26.04 12.04 -5.08
CA ASP A 70 27.47 11.85 -5.34
C ASP A 70 28.39 12.88 -4.63
N SER A 71 27.81 13.97 -4.09
CA SER A 71 28.53 14.99 -3.32
C SER A 71 28.60 14.74 -1.81
N GLU A 72 27.96 13.68 -1.32
CA GLU A 72 28.06 13.21 0.06
C GLU A 72 28.53 11.76 0.07
N GLU A 73 29.80 11.53 -0.29
CA GLU A 73 30.45 10.23 -0.06
C GLU A 73 30.33 9.87 1.43
N PRO A 74 29.73 8.73 1.81
CA PRO A 74 29.90 8.24 3.15
C PRO A 74 31.36 7.77 3.26
N GLU A 75 32.19 8.49 4.03
CA GLU A 75 33.59 8.17 4.41
C GLU A 75 33.78 6.75 5.04
N THR A 76 32.75 5.91 5.04
CA THR A 76 32.67 4.66 5.79
C THR A 76 32.94 3.40 4.96
N VAL A 77 32.92 3.47 3.62
CA VAL A 77 33.19 2.28 2.78
C VAL A 77 34.68 2.13 2.42
N LEU A 78 35.43 3.22 2.29
CA LEU A 78 36.85 3.15 1.91
C LEU A 78 37.81 2.74 3.05
N LYS A 79 37.33 2.64 4.30
CA LYS A 79 38.18 2.24 5.44
C LYS A 79 38.32 0.72 5.63
N SER A 80 37.50 -0.10 4.98
CA SER A 80 37.58 -1.56 5.12
C SER A 80 38.47 -2.26 4.08
N GLU A 81 38.90 -1.55 3.04
CA GLU A 81 39.75 -2.12 1.98
C GLU A 81 41.26 -1.86 2.17
N ASP A 82 41.65 -0.95 3.08
CA ASP A 82 43.06 -0.62 3.34
C ASP A 82 43.67 -1.36 4.55
N ASP A 83 42.92 -2.25 5.22
CA ASP A 83 43.37 -3.05 6.39
C ASP A 83 43.60 -4.56 6.06
N CYS A 84 44.16 -4.86 4.89
CA CYS A 84 44.71 -6.18 4.53
C CYS A 84 46.12 -6.07 3.92
#